data_AF-A0A316EQ60-F1
#
_entry.id   AF-A0A316EQ60-F1
#
_cell.length_a   1.000
_cell.length_b   1.000
_cell.length_c   1.000
_cell.angle_alpha   90.00
_cell.angle_beta   90.00
_cell.angle_gamma   90.00
#
_symmetry.space_group_name_H-M   'P 1'
#
loop_
_entity.id
_entity.type
_entity.pdbx_description
1 polymer ?
#
loop_
_entity_poly.entity_id
_entity_poly.type
_entity_poly.pdbx_seq_one_letter_code
_entity_poly.pdbx_strand_id
1 'polypeptide(L)'
;MSQLRKQVDTNRQDQEGVAWVRWIVEGIWGCGLEVVSANNDDGVDAIILLKRRPSLKMYAGTTGDLIFVQIKTGYRKVAPTGDYDLTFGAEEMAAWRTRWAAYPGPAIMINVIPQRLTNRQDPIAYWADLKSPGMDPRKIHFKVAHEFNGNTKSDIYNLCWRWAEFRKLPTIRAEKDLPLLGNGSLRRIAKDGYKKIKQEVRAKPSDYHAAVTWQG
;
A
#
# COMPACT_ATOMS: atom_id res chain seq x y z
N MET A 1 31.77 -35.75 -16.89
CA MET A 1 32.14 -34.59 -16.04
C MET A 1 30.97 -33.63 -16.00
N SER A 2 30.02 -33.86 -15.08
CA SER A 2 28.77 -33.10 -14.95
C SER A 2 29.05 -31.77 -14.24
N GLN A 3 28.96 -30.66 -14.97
CA GLN A 3 28.93 -29.34 -14.36
C GLN A 3 27.55 -29.12 -13.74
N LEU A 4 27.46 -29.31 -12.43
CA LEU A 4 26.38 -28.82 -11.58
C LEU A 4 26.22 -27.31 -11.80
N ARG A 5 25.33 -26.91 -12.72
CA ARG A 5 24.77 -25.56 -12.73
C ARG A 5 24.07 -25.39 -11.39
N LYS A 6 24.66 -24.58 -10.51
CA LYS A 6 24.08 -24.19 -9.23
C LYS A 6 22.77 -23.45 -9.53
N GLN A 7 21.68 -24.20 -9.61
CA GLN A 7 20.34 -23.69 -9.80
C GLN A 7 20.04 -22.87 -8.55
N VAL A 8 20.06 -21.54 -8.68
CA VAL A 8 19.75 -20.66 -7.55
C VAL A 8 18.31 -20.98 -7.17
N ASP A 9 18.12 -21.40 -5.91
CA ASP A 9 16.80 -21.65 -5.34
C ASP A 9 16.01 -20.32 -5.39
N THR A 10 15.07 -20.25 -6.32
CA THR A 10 14.26 -19.05 -6.58
C THR A 10 13.46 -18.67 -5.35
N ASN A 11 12.97 -19.66 -4.60
CA ASN A 11 12.20 -19.43 -3.37
C ASN A 11 13.05 -18.77 -2.29
N ARG A 12 14.31 -19.23 -2.15
CA ARG A 12 15.26 -18.61 -1.22
C ARG A 12 15.56 -17.15 -1.62
N GLN A 13 15.72 -16.89 -2.90
CA GLN A 13 16.00 -15.55 -3.42
C GLN A 13 14.80 -14.61 -3.21
N ASP A 14 13.59 -15.10 -3.42
CA ASP A 14 12.37 -14.32 -3.19
C ASP A 14 12.19 -14.01 -1.70
N GLN A 15 12.45 -14.98 -0.82
CA GLN A 15 12.46 -14.77 0.64
C GLN A 15 13.50 -13.75 1.08
N GLU A 16 14.70 -13.75 0.50
CA GLU A 16 15.74 -12.74 0.77
C GLU A 16 15.24 -11.33 0.42
N GLY A 17 14.56 -11.18 -0.73
CA GLY A 17 13.96 -9.91 -1.13
C GLY A 17 12.89 -9.42 -0.16
N VAL A 18 11.95 -10.30 0.21
CA VAL A 18 10.89 -9.98 1.17
C VAL A 18 11.49 -9.60 2.53
N ALA A 19 12.50 -10.33 3.01
CA ALA A 19 13.18 -10.03 4.26
C ALA A 19 13.87 -8.67 4.24
N TRP A 20 14.51 -8.31 3.13
CA TRP A 20 15.17 -7.01 2.98
C TRP A 20 14.16 -5.85 2.96
N VAL A 21 13.07 -6.00 2.20
CA VAL A 21 11.99 -4.99 2.18
C VAL A 21 11.36 -4.84 3.56
N ARG A 22 11.14 -5.96 4.27
CA ARG A 22 10.64 -5.96 5.65
C ARG A 22 11.55 -5.18 6.59
N TRP A 23 12.86 -5.40 6.52
CA TRP A 23 13.82 -4.68 7.35
C TRP A 23 13.75 -3.16 7.13
N ILE A 24 13.64 -2.71 5.88
CA ILE A 24 13.49 -1.28 5.57
C ILE A 24 12.16 -0.73 6.09
N VAL A 25 11.05 -1.39 5.76
CA VAL A 25 9.69 -0.90 6.05
C VAL A 25 9.39 -0.94 7.55
N GLU A 26 9.67 -2.05 8.22
CA GLU A 26 9.38 -2.20 9.65
C GLU A 26 10.49 -1.62 10.52
N GLY A 27 11.76 -1.89 10.18
CA GLY A 27 12.92 -1.50 10.98
C GLY A 27 13.32 -0.03 10.83
N ILE A 28 13.40 0.47 9.58
CA ILE A 28 13.86 1.85 9.33
C ILE A 28 12.69 2.82 9.32
N TRP A 29 11.62 2.50 8.59
CA TRP A 29 10.48 3.40 8.41
C TRP A 29 9.48 3.36 9.57
N GLY A 30 9.49 2.29 10.39
CA GLY A 30 8.52 2.07 11.46
C GLY A 30 7.09 1.89 10.94
N CYS A 31 6.92 1.35 9.73
CA CYS A 31 5.64 1.06 9.08
C CYS A 31 5.27 -0.42 9.25
N GLY A 32 4.06 -0.80 8.85
CA GLY A 32 3.69 -2.23 8.78
C GLY A 32 3.95 -2.80 7.39
N LEU A 33 4.32 -4.08 7.31
CA LEU A 33 4.39 -4.82 6.06
C LEU A 33 3.60 -6.12 6.16
N GLU A 34 2.53 -6.22 5.38
CA GLU A 34 1.74 -7.45 5.26
C GLU A 34 2.17 -8.18 4.00
N VAL A 35 2.75 -9.37 4.15
CA VAL A 35 3.17 -10.21 3.02
C VAL A 35 1.97 -11.02 2.55
N VAL A 36 1.69 -10.96 1.24
CA VAL A 36 0.63 -11.74 0.61
C VAL A 36 1.16 -13.14 0.34
N SER A 37 0.42 -14.17 0.73
CA SER A 37 0.82 -15.56 0.47
C SER A 37 0.89 -15.82 -1.03
N ALA A 38 1.90 -16.56 -1.50
CA ALA A 38 2.07 -16.92 -2.91
C ALA A 38 0.83 -17.59 -3.54
N ASN A 39 0.00 -18.28 -2.74
CA ASN A 39 -1.26 -18.89 -3.20
C ASN A 39 -2.35 -17.86 -3.55
N ASN A 40 -2.18 -16.60 -3.13
CA ASN A 40 -3.06 -15.46 -3.38
C ASN A 40 -2.35 -14.37 -4.20
N ASP A 41 -1.28 -14.72 -4.91
CA ASP A 41 -0.50 -13.75 -5.69
C ASP A 41 -1.28 -13.30 -6.92
N ASP A 42 -2.04 -12.22 -6.73
CA ASP A 42 -2.77 -11.51 -7.77
C ASP A 42 -1.97 -10.31 -8.31
N GLY A 43 -0.63 -10.44 -8.38
CA GLY A 43 0.26 -9.43 -8.97
C GLY A 43 0.84 -8.46 -7.94
N VAL A 44 0.84 -8.81 -6.65
CA VAL A 44 1.54 -8.11 -5.57
C VAL A 44 2.00 -9.12 -4.52
N ASP A 45 3.20 -8.92 -3.97
CA ASP A 45 3.78 -9.77 -2.95
C ASP A 45 3.55 -9.23 -1.54
N ALA A 46 3.28 -7.92 -1.40
CA ALA A 46 3.08 -7.30 -0.10
C ALA A 46 2.24 -6.01 -0.16
N ILE A 47 1.76 -5.60 1.01
CA ILE A 47 1.09 -4.33 1.27
C ILE A 47 1.85 -3.59 2.37
N ILE A 48 2.29 -2.37 2.08
CA ILE A 48 2.89 -1.48 3.08
C ILE A 48 1.77 -0.67 3.76
N LEU A 49 1.71 -0.77 5.08
CA LEU A 49 0.82 0.01 5.95
C LEU A 49 1.56 1.24 6.47
N LEU A 50 1.26 2.41 5.90
CA LEU A 50 1.98 3.64 6.26
C LEU A 50 1.60 4.11 7.67
N LYS A 51 2.64 4.49 8.42
CA LYS A 51 2.53 5.06 9.76
C LYS A 51 3.30 6.38 9.82
N ARG A 52 2.72 7.36 10.51
CA ARG A 52 3.41 8.62 10.77
C ARG A 52 4.56 8.37 11.72
N ARG A 53 5.70 9.02 11.47
CA ARG A 53 6.81 8.98 12.42
C ARG A 53 6.34 9.65 13.72
N PRO A 54 6.63 9.09 14.90
CA PRO A 54 6.44 9.83 16.14
C PRO A 54 7.26 11.12 16.06
N SER A 55 6.59 12.28 16.10
CA SER A 55 7.26 13.47 16.60
C SER A 55 7.19 13.39 18.12
N LEU A 56 8.17 13.96 18.82
CA LEU A 56 8.28 13.94 20.29
C LEU A 56 7.02 14.43 21.05
N LYS A 57 5.98 14.94 20.37
CA LYS A 57 4.81 15.57 21.00
C LYS A 57 3.44 15.25 20.36
N MET A 58 3.32 14.36 19.36
CA MET A 58 2.02 14.02 18.76
C MET A 58 1.89 12.54 18.37
N TYR A 59 0.65 12.06 18.36
CA TYR A 59 0.26 10.68 18.04
C TYR A 59 0.85 10.18 16.73
N ALA A 60 1.60 9.07 16.81
CA ALA A 60 2.23 8.35 15.70
C ALA A 60 1.30 7.27 15.13
N GLY A 61 0.10 7.67 14.69
CA GLY A 61 -0.92 6.75 14.20
C GLY A 61 -0.65 6.18 12.82
N THR A 62 -1.39 5.12 12.49
CA THR A 62 -1.61 4.69 11.10
C THR A 62 -2.18 5.84 10.27
N THR A 63 -1.67 6.07 9.06
CA THR A 63 -2.24 7.11 8.17
C THR A 63 -3.52 6.64 7.49
N GLY A 64 -3.74 5.33 7.44
CA GLY A 64 -4.79 4.72 6.61
C GLY A 64 -4.40 4.58 5.15
N ASP A 65 -3.22 5.09 4.75
CA ASP A 65 -2.69 4.90 3.41
C ASP A 65 -1.98 3.53 3.30
N LEU A 66 -2.18 2.92 2.14
CA LEU A 66 -1.71 1.59 1.79
C LEU A 66 -0.97 1.67 0.46
N ILE A 67 0.13 0.93 0.35
CA ILE A 67 0.88 0.82 -0.91
C ILE A 67 0.98 -0.65 -1.28
N PHE A 68 0.60 -0.95 -2.51
CA PHE A 68 0.63 -2.28 -3.10
C PHE A 68 2.01 -2.52 -3.72
N VAL A 69 2.65 -3.64 -3.40
CA VAL A 69 4.06 -3.85 -3.71
C VAL A 69 4.28 -5.19 -4.41
N GLN A 70 4.91 -5.16 -5.59
CA GLN A 70 5.55 -6.32 -6.19
C GLN A 70 7.06 -6.27 -5.89
N ILE A 71 7.62 -7.36 -5.35
CA ILE A 71 9.03 -7.53 -5.04
C ILE A 71 9.63 -8.47 -6.08
N LYS A 72 10.67 -8.02 -6.78
CA LYS A 72 11.45 -8.84 -7.70
C LYS A 72 12.89 -8.89 -7.23
N THR A 73 13.43 -10.09 -7.05
CA THR A 73 14.79 -10.25 -6.50
C THR A 73 15.72 -10.89 -7.51
N GLY A 74 16.92 -10.34 -7.67
CA GLY A 74 18.01 -10.92 -8.49
C GLY A 74 17.75 -10.92 -10.00
N TYR A 75 16.83 -10.07 -10.48
CA TYR A 75 16.62 -9.79 -11.89
C TYR A 75 17.78 -8.98 -12.52
N ARG A 76 18.68 -8.45 -11.69
CA ARG A 76 19.95 -7.83 -12.10
C ARG A 76 21.11 -8.63 -11.54
N LYS A 77 22.13 -8.86 -12.38
CA LYS A 77 23.34 -9.62 -12.02
C LYS A 77 24.45 -8.76 -11.40
N VAL A 78 24.31 -7.44 -11.47
CA VAL A 78 25.26 -6.46 -10.96
C VAL A 78 24.50 -5.22 -10.45
N ALA A 79 25.09 -4.51 -9.51
CA ALA A 79 24.60 -3.20 -9.09
C ALA A 79 24.55 -2.22 -10.28
N PRO A 80 23.44 -1.53 -10.51
CA PRO A 80 23.30 -0.60 -11.62
C PRO A 80 24.14 0.66 -11.39
N THR A 81 24.81 1.12 -12.45
CA THR A 81 25.54 2.40 -12.46
C THR A 81 24.72 3.54 -13.06
N GLY A 82 23.58 3.22 -13.68
CA GLY A 82 22.63 4.15 -14.26
C GLY A 82 21.24 3.51 -14.36
N ASP A 83 20.26 4.30 -14.78
CA ASP A 83 18.87 3.89 -14.89
C ASP A 83 18.73 2.63 -15.75
N TYR A 84 17.77 1.77 -15.42
CA TYR A 84 17.67 0.45 -16.02
C TYR A 84 16.24 -0.04 -16.12
N ASP A 85 16.01 -0.97 -17.05
CA ASP A 85 14.72 -1.58 -17.26
C ASP A 85 14.72 -3.05 -16.81
N LEU A 86 13.58 -3.50 -16.29
CA LEU A 86 13.23 -4.91 -16.24
C LEU A 86 12.21 -5.20 -17.35
N THR A 87 12.53 -6.16 -18.21
CA THR A 87 11.68 -6.56 -19.35
C THR A 87 10.97 -7.87 -19.02
N PHE A 88 9.68 -7.93 -19.34
CA PHE A 88 8.82 -9.09 -19.09
C PHE A 88 8.05 -9.47 -20.36
N GLY A 89 7.38 -10.62 -20.34
CA GLY A 89 6.53 -11.06 -21.45
C GLY A 89 5.37 -10.09 -21.69
N ALA A 90 5.01 -9.87 -22.96
CA ALA A 90 3.99 -8.87 -23.31
C ALA A 90 2.60 -9.22 -22.74
N GLU A 91 2.22 -10.50 -22.75
CA GLU A 91 0.94 -10.98 -22.22
C GLU A 91 0.90 -10.89 -20.69
N GLU A 92 1.96 -11.33 -20.02
CA GLU A 92 2.10 -11.25 -18.55
C GLU A 92 2.04 -9.79 -18.08
N MET A 93 2.76 -8.89 -18.76
CA MET A 93 2.73 -7.47 -18.44
C MET A 93 1.36 -6.84 -18.64
N ALA A 94 0.65 -7.20 -19.72
CA ALA A 94 -0.70 -6.70 -19.94
C ALA A 94 -1.63 -7.12 -18.79
N ALA A 95 -1.57 -8.38 -18.37
CA ALA A 95 -2.36 -8.89 -17.25
C ALA A 95 -2.02 -8.19 -15.93
N TRP A 96 -0.74 -8.08 -15.57
CA TRP A 96 -0.31 -7.42 -14.33
C TRP A 96 -0.67 -5.94 -14.31
N ARG A 97 -0.50 -5.22 -15.42
CA ARG A 97 -0.87 -3.80 -15.50
C ARG A 97 -2.34 -3.56 -15.23
N THR A 98 -3.23 -4.40 -15.77
CA THR A 98 -4.67 -4.29 -15.50
C THR A 98 -4.96 -4.45 -14.01
N ARG A 99 -4.29 -5.38 -13.33
CA ARG A 99 -4.44 -5.58 -11.88
C ARG A 99 -3.87 -4.41 -11.09
N TRP A 100 -2.67 -3.94 -11.44
CA TRP A 100 -2.03 -2.81 -10.77
C TRP A 100 -2.88 -1.56 -10.86
N ALA A 101 -3.42 -1.25 -12.04
CA ALA A 101 -4.31 -0.13 -12.26
C ALA A 101 -5.59 -0.21 -11.39
N ALA A 102 -6.12 -1.42 -11.17
CA ALA A 102 -7.32 -1.65 -10.39
C ALA A 102 -7.15 -1.47 -8.87
N TYR A 103 -5.91 -1.53 -8.34
CA TYR A 103 -5.71 -1.30 -6.91
C TYR A 103 -6.16 0.10 -6.50
N PRO A 104 -6.77 0.27 -5.31
CA PRO A 104 -7.27 1.57 -4.87
C PRO A 104 -6.13 2.55 -4.54
N GLY A 105 -4.97 2.05 -4.11
CA GLY A 105 -3.82 2.87 -3.75
C GLY A 105 -2.70 2.85 -4.79
N PRO A 106 -1.54 3.46 -4.50
CA PRO A 106 -0.34 3.34 -5.32
C PRO A 106 0.11 1.89 -5.42
N ALA A 107 0.59 1.51 -6.60
CA ALA A 107 1.24 0.24 -6.83
C ALA A 107 2.70 0.52 -7.21
N ILE A 108 3.65 -0.14 -6.56
CA ILE A 108 5.08 0.00 -6.85
C ILE A 108 5.73 -1.36 -7.07
N MET A 109 6.80 -1.39 -7.84
CA MET A 109 7.70 -2.53 -7.91
C MET A 109 8.99 -2.21 -7.19
N ILE A 110 9.46 -3.11 -6.33
CA ILE A 110 10.76 -3.05 -5.69
C ILE A 110 11.65 -4.12 -6.30
N ASN A 111 12.74 -3.70 -6.93
CA ASN A 111 13.78 -4.62 -7.40
C ASN A 111 14.88 -4.72 -6.35
N VAL A 112 15.02 -5.89 -5.71
CA VAL A 112 16.08 -6.18 -4.75
C VAL A 112 17.24 -6.86 -5.47
N ILE A 113 18.44 -6.34 -5.26
CA ILE A 113 19.69 -6.89 -5.76
C ILE A 113 20.40 -7.54 -4.57
N PRO A 114 20.43 -8.89 -4.50
CA PRO A 114 21.05 -9.65 -3.41
C PRO A 114 22.47 -9.21 -3.10
N GLN A 115 22.87 -9.33 -1.83
CA GLN A 115 24.22 -8.96 -1.37
C GLN A 115 25.32 -9.62 -2.20
N ARG A 116 25.15 -10.89 -2.60
CA ARG A 116 26.14 -11.63 -3.42
C ARG A 116 26.41 -11.01 -4.80
N LEU A 117 25.55 -10.09 -5.25
CA LEU A 117 25.62 -9.39 -6.54
C LEU A 117 25.99 -7.91 -6.37
N THR A 118 26.20 -7.48 -5.13
CA THR A 118 26.65 -6.13 -4.78
C THR A 118 28.07 -6.19 -4.24
N ASN A 119 28.82 -5.10 -4.39
CA ASN A 119 30.09 -4.90 -3.68
C ASN A 119 29.86 -4.32 -2.28
N ARG A 120 28.66 -4.51 -1.70
CA ARG A 120 28.23 -3.94 -0.42
C ARG A 120 28.01 -5.05 0.60
N GLN A 121 28.04 -4.66 1.88
CA GLN A 121 27.75 -5.57 2.99
C GLN A 121 26.27 -5.99 3.02
N ASP A 122 25.38 -5.17 2.45
CA ASP A 122 23.95 -5.40 2.46
C ASP A 122 23.37 -5.43 1.03
N PRO A 123 22.19 -6.05 0.81
CA PRO A 123 21.44 -5.92 -0.42
C PRO A 123 21.12 -4.45 -0.76
N ILE A 124 20.91 -4.16 -2.03
CA ILE A 124 20.41 -2.85 -2.47
C ILE A 124 19.06 -3.03 -3.13
N ALA A 125 18.19 -2.04 -3.00
CA ALA A 125 16.85 -2.10 -3.58
C ALA A 125 16.53 -0.78 -4.29
N TYR A 126 15.75 -0.87 -5.36
CA TYR A 126 15.25 0.29 -6.10
C TYR A 126 13.75 0.14 -6.30
N TRP A 127 13.03 1.25 -6.45
CA TRP A 127 11.59 1.22 -6.64
C TRP A 127 11.15 1.98 -7.89
N ALA A 128 10.02 1.55 -8.45
CA ALA A 128 9.35 2.17 -9.59
C ALA A 128 7.85 2.27 -9.33
N ASP A 129 7.24 3.40 -9.69
CA ASP A 129 5.79 3.58 -9.68
C ASP A 129 5.15 2.83 -10.85
N LEU A 130 4.30 1.84 -10.56
CA LEU A 130 3.62 1.00 -11.54
C LEU A 130 2.45 1.69 -12.24
N LYS A 131 2.02 2.84 -11.71
CA LYS A 131 0.91 3.64 -12.23
C LYS A 131 1.37 4.92 -12.95
N SER A 132 2.68 5.10 -13.13
CA SER A 132 3.21 6.30 -13.78
C SER A 132 2.70 6.42 -15.22
N PRO A 133 2.26 7.62 -15.67
CA PRO A 133 1.83 7.83 -17.05
C PRO A 133 2.98 7.61 -18.04
N GLY A 134 2.68 7.06 -19.22
CA GLY A 134 3.67 6.90 -20.29
C GLY A 134 4.63 5.71 -20.14
N MET A 135 4.30 4.75 -19.28
CA MET A 135 5.14 3.57 -19.09
C MET A 135 5.13 2.65 -20.33
N ASP A 136 6.32 2.16 -20.72
CA ASP A 136 6.48 1.21 -21.83
C ASP A 136 5.70 -0.09 -21.56
N PRO A 137 4.89 -0.60 -22.51
CA PRO A 137 4.05 -1.78 -22.30
C PRO A 137 4.79 -3.03 -21.79
N ARG A 138 6.09 -3.17 -22.10
CA ARG A 138 6.88 -4.38 -21.84
C ARG A 138 7.96 -4.22 -20.78
N LYS A 139 8.11 -3.00 -20.24
CA LYS A 139 9.23 -2.68 -19.35
C LYS A 139 8.78 -1.92 -18.11
N ILE A 140 9.47 -2.19 -17.01
CA ILE A 140 9.43 -1.36 -15.81
C ILE A 140 10.77 -0.64 -15.70
N HIS A 141 10.71 0.69 -15.76
CA HIS A 141 11.88 1.55 -15.70
C HIS A 141 12.20 1.93 -14.25
N PHE A 142 13.44 1.68 -13.84
CA PHE A 142 13.96 2.03 -12.52
C PHE A 142 15.01 3.13 -12.64
N LYS A 143 14.82 4.18 -11.85
CA LYS A 143 15.81 5.24 -11.68
C LYS A 143 16.77 4.87 -10.55
N VAL A 144 18.07 5.02 -10.77
CA VAL A 144 19.06 4.77 -9.70
C VAL A 144 18.89 5.76 -8.55
N ALA A 145 18.40 6.97 -8.83
CA ALA A 145 18.04 7.93 -7.79
C ALA A 145 16.90 7.44 -6.87
N HIS A 146 16.07 6.48 -7.32
CA HIS A 146 14.98 5.91 -6.55
C HIS A 146 15.41 4.65 -5.80
N GLU A 147 16.50 4.75 -5.02
CA GLU A 147 16.91 3.67 -4.12
C GLU A 147 15.87 3.50 -3.00
N PHE A 148 15.36 2.29 -2.83
CA PHE A 148 14.41 1.96 -1.77
C PHE A 148 15.19 1.82 -0.46
N ASN A 149 15.19 2.87 0.36
CA ASN A 149 16.00 2.99 1.57
C ASN A 149 15.32 3.91 2.60
N GLY A 150 16.00 4.26 3.69
CA GLY A 150 15.45 5.11 4.75
C GLY A 150 14.99 6.51 4.31
N ASN A 151 15.56 7.05 3.23
CA ASN A 151 15.31 8.42 2.79
C ASN A 151 14.13 8.54 1.82
N THR A 152 13.75 7.46 1.14
CA THR A 152 12.69 7.48 0.11
C THR A 152 11.27 7.27 0.63
N LYS A 153 11.10 7.09 1.95
CA LYS A 153 9.77 6.96 2.58
C LYS A 153 8.85 8.13 2.19
N SER A 154 9.35 9.36 2.22
CA SER A 154 8.55 10.55 1.93
C SER A 154 8.11 10.61 0.47
N ASP A 155 8.99 10.23 -0.46
CA ASP A 155 8.67 10.21 -1.90
C ASP A 155 7.56 9.19 -2.19
N ILE A 156 7.68 8.01 -1.59
CA ILE A 156 6.72 6.92 -1.73
C ILE A 156 5.40 7.27 -1.01
N TYR A 157 5.45 7.95 0.13
CA TYR A 157 4.28 8.50 0.81
C TYR A 157 3.52 9.50 -0.06
N ASN A 158 4.23 10.35 -0.80
CA ASN A 158 3.62 11.34 -1.68
C ASN A 158 2.86 10.71 -2.85
N LEU A 159 3.19 9.47 -3.26
CA LEU A 159 2.37 8.72 -4.23
C LEU A 159 0.96 8.44 -3.72
N CYS A 160 0.76 8.39 -2.39
CA CYS A 160 -0.56 8.20 -1.82
C CYS A 160 -1.42 9.47 -1.91
N TRP A 161 -0.89 10.63 -2.36
CA TRP A 161 -1.62 11.90 -2.46
C TRP A 161 -2.38 12.30 -1.18
N ARG A 162 -1.98 11.77 -0.02
CA ARG A 162 -2.72 11.85 1.26
C ARG A 162 -4.20 11.45 1.12
N TRP A 163 -4.47 10.45 0.30
CA TRP A 163 -5.82 10.03 -0.08
C TRP A 163 -6.69 9.68 1.14
N ALA A 164 -6.11 9.11 2.20
CA ALA A 164 -6.81 8.88 3.46
C ALA A 164 -7.18 10.16 4.21
N GLU A 165 -6.38 11.23 4.11
CA GLU A 165 -6.64 12.50 4.79
C GLU A 165 -7.65 13.38 4.05
N PHE A 166 -7.75 13.22 2.73
CA PHE A 166 -8.70 13.96 1.88
C PHE A 166 -10.00 13.21 1.59
N ARG A 167 -10.12 11.93 1.96
CA ARG A 167 -11.43 11.25 1.99
C ARG A 167 -12.31 11.94 3.04
N LYS A 168 -13.19 12.82 2.59
CA LYS A 168 -14.39 13.15 3.37
C LYS A 168 -15.22 11.86 3.46
N LEU A 169 -15.39 11.34 4.67
CA LEU A 169 -16.32 10.25 4.89
C LEU A 169 -17.69 10.66 4.31
N PRO A 170 -18.42 9.72 3.68
CA PRO A 170 -19.75 10.03 3.16
C PRO A 170 -20.59 10.59 4.30
N THR A 171 -21.24 11.73 4.05
CA THR A 171 -22.12 12.34 5.03
C THR A 171 -23.41 11.55 5.05
N ILE A 172 -23.58 10.70 6.06
CA ILE A 172 -24.85 10.01 6.29
C ILE A 172 -25.82 11.04 6.86
N ARG A 173 -26.71 11.57 6.02
CA ARG A 173 -27.84 12.38 6.48
C ARG A 173 -28.99 11.45 6.79
N ALA A 174 -29.37 11.38 8.06
CA ALA A 174 -30.64 10.76 8.42
C ALA A 174 -31.77 11.68 7.93
N GLU A 175 -32.56 11.23 6.95
CA GLU A 175 -33.75 11.92 6.50
C GLU A 175 -34.88 11.72 7.51
N LYS A 176 -34.88 12.55 8.55
CA LYS A 176 -36.07 12.85 9.35
C LYS A 176 -35.83 14.16 10.08
N ASP A 177 -36.88 14.95 10.28
CA ASP A 177 -36.87 16.06 11.23
C ASP A 177 -36.39 15.52 12.58
N LEU A 178 -35.10 15.71 12.88
CA LEU A 178 -34.54 15.37 14.17
C LEU A 178 -35.31 16.24 15.17
N PRO A 179 -36.07 15.63 16.12
CA PRO A 179 -36.83 16.41 17.07
C PRO A 179 -35.86 17.32 17.80
N LEU A 180 -36.14 18.63 17.74
CA LEU A 180 -35.34 19.70 18.31
C LEU A 180 -34.74 19.24 19.64
N LEU A 181 -33.41 19.12 19.68
CA LEU A 181 -32.66 18.76 20.88
C LEU A 181 -32.96 19.86 21.91
N GLY A 182 -33.78 19.55 22.91
CA GLY A 182 -34.18 20.50 23.95
C GLY A 182 -33.01 21.05 24.77
N ASN A 183 -33.26 21.93 25.73
CA ASN A 183 -32.19 22.51 26.55
C ASN A 183 -31.60 21.47 27.54
N GLY A 184 -30.32 21.17 27.39
CA GLY A 184 -29.57 20.21 28.21
C GLY A 184 -28.16 19.94 27.66
N SER A 185 -27.36 19.12 28.35
CA SER A 185 -26.03 18.79 27.82
C SER A 185 -26.15 17.96 26.54
N LEU A 186 -25.45 18.39 25.48
CA LEU A 186 -25.43 17.73 24.16
C LEU A 186 -25.27 16.21 24.25
N ARG A 187 -24.42 15.74 25.17
CA ARG A 187 -24.17 14.32 25.42
C ARG A 187 -25.41 13.57 25.93
N ARG A 188 -26.18 14.17 26.83
CA ARG A 188 -27.39 13.55 27.39
C ARG A 188 -28.50 13.52 26.35
N ILE A 189 -28.72 14.64 25.65
CA ILE A 189 -29.78 14.73 24.64
C ILE A 189 -29.48 13.80 23.45
N ALA A 190 -28.23 13.73 22.99
CA ALA A 190 -27.84 12.79 21.94
C ALA A 190 -28.03 11.32 22.36
N LYS A 191 -27.72 10.99 23.63
CA LYS A 191 -27.90 9.63 24.17
C LYS A 191 -29.38 9.24 24.25
N ASP A 192 -30.24 10.15 24.71
CA ASP A 192 -31.68 9.90 24.84
C ASP A 192 -32.36 9.87 23.46
N GLY A 193 -31.95 10.74 22.53
CA GLY A 193 -32.38 10.71 21.14
C GLY A 193 -31.99 9.40 20.44
N TYR A 194 -30.75 8.92 20.62
CA TYR A 194 -30.31 7.64 20.06
C TYR A 194 -31.11 6.45 20.60
N LYS A 195 -31.43 6.42 21.90
CA LYS A 195 -32.26 5.36 22.49
C LYS A 195 -33.65 5.33 21.86
N LYS A 196 -34.26 6.50 21.66
CA LYS A 196 -35.59 6.64 21.06
C LYS A 196 -35.60 6.16 19.61
N ILE A 197 -34.65 6.64 18.80
CA ILE A 197 -34.49 6.19 17.40
C ILE A 197 -34.26 4.68 17.34
N LYS A 198 -33.43 4.12 18.22
CA LYS A 198 -33.17 2.68 18.28
C LYS A 198 -34.43 1.85 18.61
N GLN A 199 -35.32 2.37 19.45
CA GLN A 199 -36.60 1.72 19.76
C GLN A 199 -37.58 1.82 18.59
N GLU A 200 -37.66 2.98 17.93
CA GLU A 200 -38.53 3.20 16.78
C GLU A 200 -38.12 2.35 15.56
N VAL A 201 -36.82 2.30 15.25
CA VAL A 201 -36.26 1.45 14.17
C VAL A 201 -36.53 -0.03 14.44
N ARG A 202 -36.43 -0.47 15.70
CA ARG A 202 -36.78 -1.85 16.08
C ARG A 202 -38.26 -2.17 15.91
N ALA A 203 -39.13 -1.19 16.15
CA ALA A 203 -40.58 -1.36 16.04
C ALA A 203 -41.06 -1.32 14.58
N LYS A 204 -40.45 -0.49 13.72
CA LYS A 204 -40.82 -0.33 12.31
C LYS A 204 -39.60 -0.18 11.40
N PRO A 205 -38.87 -1.27 11.12
CA PRO A 205 -37.61 -1.19 10.38
C PRO A 205 -37.77 -0.72 8.93
N SER A 206 -38.94 -0.94 8.30
CA SER A 206 -39.24 -0.51 6.93
C SER A 206 -39.37 1.00 6.75
N ASP A 207 -39.63 1.75 7.82
CA ASP A 207 -39.85 3.21 7.77
C ASP A 207 -38.54 4.01 7.80
N TYR A 208 -37.39 3.33 7.92
CA TYR A 208 -36.08 3.94 8.03
C TYR A 208 -35.18 3.45 6.89
N HIS A 209 -34.91 4.34 5.94
CA HIS A 209 -33.95 4.11 4.87
C HIS A 209 -32.67 4.90 5.14
N ALA A 210 -31.52 4.25 5.00
CA ALA A 210 -30.23 4.93 5.02
C ALA A 210 -29.75 5.10 3.57
N ALA A 211 -29.72 6.33 3.08
CA ALA A 211 -29.10 6.65 1.81
C ALA A 211 -27.62 6.98 2.05
N VAL A 212 -26.73 6.22 1.40
CA VAL A 212 -25.29 6.51 1.38
C VAL A 212 -25.00 7.24 0.07
N THR A 213 -24.69 8.52 0.15
CA THR A 213 -24.25 9.30 -1.01
C THR A 213 -22.75 9.51 -0.95
N TRP A 214 -22.09 9.10 -2.03
CA TRP A 214 -20.67 9.38 -2.25
C TRP A 214 -20.56 10.76 -2.89
N GLN A 215 -19.87 11.69 -2.23
CA GLN A 215 -19.44 12.92 -2.90
C GLN A 215 -18.07 12.65 -3.52
N GLY A 216 -18.01 12.68 -4.85
CA GLY A 216 -16.76 12.66 -5.62
C GLY A 216 -15.98 13.95 -5.44
#